data_AF-A0A239L0I0-F1
#
_entry.id   AF-A0A239L0I0-F1
#
_cell.length_a   1.000
_cell.length_b   1.000
_cell.length_c   1.000
_cell.angle_alpha   90.00
_cell.angle_beta   90.00
_cell.angle_gamma   90.00
#
_symmetry.space_group_name_H-M   'P 1'
#
loop_
_entity.id
_entity.type
_entity.pdbx_description
1 polymer ?
#
loop_
_entity_poly.entity_id
_entity_poly.type
_entity_poly.pdbx_seq_one_letter_code
_entity_poly.pdbx_strand_id
1 'polypeptide(L)' 'MLSITNSISIKKPLSEVFAFVSDQRNNPKWNYNIVNVKKTNEAEGVGAEYLQIRKSDKQPLASVRVPTNRKIN' A
#
# COMPACT_ATOMS: atom_id res chain seq x y z
N MET A 1 -2.30 21.28 -11.69
CA MET A 1 -2.21 19.88 -11.24
C MET A 1 -2.76 19.82 -9.83
N LEU A 2 -3.79 19.01 -9.56
CA LEU A 2 -4.40 18.92 -8.24
C LEU A 2 -3.57 17.97 -7.35
N SER A 3 -3.16 18.42 -6.17
CA SER A 3 -2.54 17.56 -5.15
C SER A 3 -3.38 17.61 -3.87
N ILE A 4 -3.57 16.45 -3.25
CA ILE A 4 -4.30 16.30 -2.00
C ILE A 4 -3.37 15.56 -1.03
N THR A 5 -3.20 16.11 0.16
CA THR A 5 -2.37 15.54 1.22
C THR A 5 -3.20 15.38 2.49
N ASN A 6 -3.01 14.25 3.18
CA ASN A 6 -3.63 13.96 4.48
C ASN A 6 -2.58 13.33 5.40
N SER A 7 -2.61 13.67 6.69
CA SER A 7 -1.70 13.16 7.72
C SER A 7 -2.50 12.66 8.92
N ILE A 8 -2.13 11.49 9.43
CA ILE A 8 -2.69 10.90 10.66
C ILE A 8 -1.57 10.46 11.59
N SER A 9 -1.74 10.62 12.90
CA SER A 9 -0.77 10.15 13.90
C SER A 9 -1.16 8.75 14.40
N ILE A 10 -0.25 7.79 14.23
CA ILE A 10 -0.43 6.40 14.67
C ILE A 10 0.54 6.15 15.83
N LYS A 11 0.02 5.74 16.99
CA LYS A 11 0.81 5.42 18.19
C LYS A 11 1.46 4.03 18.11
N LYS A 12 2.23 3.79 17.05
CA LYS A 12 2.95 2.54 16.78
C LYS A 12 4.37 2.82 16.28
N PRO A 13 5.32 1.89 16.47
CA PRO A 13 6.65 2.01 15.90
C PRO A 13 6.62 2.23 14.39
N LEU A 14 7.53 3.07 13.88
CA LEU A 14 7.62 3.37 12.44
C LEU A 14 7.80 2.10 11.59
N SER A 15 8.60 1.14 12.07
CA SER A 15 8.81 -0.13 11.40
C SER A 15 7.53 -0.95 11.25
N GLU A 16 6.66 -0.94 12.27
CA GLU A 16 5.37 -1.63 12.24
C GLU A 16 4.42 -0.98 11.24
N VAL A 17 4.33 0.36 11.26
CA VAL A 17 3.50 1.11 10.30
C VAL A 17 4.01 0.90 8.88
N PHE A 18 5.33 1.01 8.67
CA PHE A 18 5.94 0.85 7.34
C PHE A 18 5.71 -0.56 6.79
N ALA A 19 5.99 -1.60 7.57
CA ALA A 19 5.77 -2.99 7.15
C ALA A 19 4.30 -3.26 6.82
N PHE A 20 3.37 -2.66 7.57
CA PHE A 20 1.94 -2.78 7.31
C PHE A 20 1.53 -2.11 6.00
N VAL A 21 1.92 -0.85 5.77
CA VAL A 21 1.50 -0.09 4.57
C VAL A 21 2.26 -0.51 3.31
N SER A 22 3.46 -1.08 3.44
CA SER A 22 4.24 -1.56 2.29
C SER A 22 3.68 -2.84 1.68
N ASP A 23 2.96 -3.65 2.45
CA ASP A 23 2.29 -4.85 1.95
C ASP A 23 0.88 -4.49 1.45
N GLN A 24 0.72 -4.47 0.12
CA GLN A 24 -0.55 -4.11 -0.53
C GLN A 24 -1.71 -5.03 -0.14
N ARG A 25 -1.44 -6.24 0.37
CA ARG A 25 -2.47 -7.16 0.90
C ARG A 25 -3.19 -6.60 2.13
N ASN A 26 -2.61 -5.61 2.80
CA ASN A 26 -3.24 -4.92 3.93
C ASN A 26 -4.22 -3.80 3.51
N ASN A 27 -4.24 -3.41 2.24
CA ASN A 27 -5.12 -2.32 1.78
C ASN A 27 -6.61 -2.50 2.10
N PRO A 28 -7.23 -3.68 1.96
CA PRO A 28 -8.63 -3.88 2.33
C PRO A 28 -8.94 -3.59 3.81
N LYS A 29 -7.92 -3.61 4.70
CA LYS A 29 -8.10 -3.40 6.13
C LYS A 29 -8.34 -1.92 6.50
N TRP A 30 -7.90 -0.99 5.64
CA TRP A 30 -7.98 0.46 5.94
C TRP A 30 -8.61 1.27 4.81
N ASN A 31 -8.62 0.77 3.58
CA ASN A 31 -9.24 1.42 2.44
C ASN A 31 -10.58 0.76 2.10
N TYR A 32 -11.66 1.39 2.54
CA TYR A 32 -13.03 0.87 2.41
C TYR A 32 -13.50 0.60 0.97
N ASN A 33 -12.80 1.14 -0.04
CA ASN A 33 -13.11 0.93 -1.46
C ASN A 33 -12.50 -0.36 -2.02
N ILE A 34 -11.56 -0.96 -1.30
CA ILE A 34 -10.84 -2.15 -1.72
C ILE A 34 -11.46 -3.37 -1.05
N VAL A 35 -11.81 -4.37 -1.86
CA VAL A 35 -12.44 -5.62 -1.41
C VAL A 35 -11.38 -6.68 -1.15
N ASN A 36 -10.42 -6.83 -2.06
CA ASN A 36 -9.37 -7.84 -1.95
C ASN A 36 -8.10 -7.41 -2.69
N VAL A 37 -6.95 -7.91 -2.24
CA VAL A 37 -5.67 -7.77 -2.92
C VAL A 37 -4.94 -9.11 -2.87
N LYS A 38 -4.50 -9.60 -4.03
CA LYS A 38 -3.72 -10.84 -4.15
C LYS A 38 -2.40 -10.56 -4.85
N LYS A 39 -1.31 -11.13 -4.33
CA LYS A 39 0.00 -11.13 -4.99
C LYS A 39 -0.03 -12.05 -6.22
N THR A 40 0.52 -11.60 -7.35
CA THR A 40 0.47 -12.32 -8.63
C THR A 40 1.80 -12.94 -9.03
N ASN A 41 2.89 -12.61 -8.34
CA ASN A 41 4.21 -13.19 -8.54
C ASN A 41 4.89 -13.51 -7.19
N GLU A 42 6.07 -14.12 -7.25
CA GLU A 42 6.85 -14.48 -6.05
C GLU A 42 7.78 -13.35 -5.59
N ALA A 43 8.07 -12.36 -6.43
CA ALA A 43 9.01 -11.28 -6.15
C ALA A 43 8.60 -10.46 -4.91
N GLU A 44 9.55 -10.14 -4.03
CA GLU A 44 9.30 -9.31 -2.85
C GLU A 44 9.78 -7.87 -3.06
N GLY A 45 9.10 -6.92 -2.41
CA GLY A 45 9.48 -5.50 -2.48
C GLY A 45 9.34 -4.91 -3.89
N VAL A 46 10.43 -4.33 -4.42
CA VAL A 46 10.46 -3.77 -5.78
C VAL A 46 10.38 -4.90 -6.79
N GLY A 47 9.37 -4.87 -7.66
CA GLY A 47 9.07 -5.93 -8.61
C GLY A 47 7.95 -6.86 -8.16
N ALA A 48 7.44 -6.72 -6.94
CA ALA A 48 6.23 -7.42 -6.52
C ALA A 48 5.01 -6.92 -7.31
N GLU A 49 4.19 -7.85 -7.77
CA GLU A 49 2.97 -7.54 -8.51
C GLU A 49 1.74 -7.97 -7.72
N TYR A 50 0.69 -7.14 -7.79
CA TYR A 50 -0.57 -7.38 -7.09
C TYR A 50 -1.75 -7.15 -8.01
N LEU A 51 -2.81 -7.93 -7.82
CA LEU A 51 -4.12 -7.69 -8.38
C LEU A 51 -5.05 -7.21 -7.28
N GLN A 52 -5.65 -6.03 -7.47
CA GLN A 52 -6.61 -5.45 -6.56
C GLN A 52 -8.04 -5.57 -7.11
N ILE A 53 -8.96 -6.00 -6.25
CA ILE A 53 -10.40 -5.97 -6.50
C ILE A 53 -10.99 -4.86 -5.65
N ARG A 54 -11.70 -3.92 -6.28
CA ARG A 54 -12.46 -2.85 -5.64
C ARG A 54 -13.94 -3.10 -5.78
N LYS A 55 -14.74 -2.32 -5.06
CA LYS A 55 -16.21 -2.40 -5.12
C LYS A 55 -16.75 -2.14 -6.53
N SER A 56 -16.07 -1.31 -7.31
CA SER A 56 -16.48 -0.88 -8.65
C SER A 56 -15.78 -1.62 -9.80
N ASP A 57 -14.55 -2.09 -9.59
CA ASP A 57 -13.68 -2.54 -10.67
C ASP A 57 -12.52 -3.43 -10.18
N LYS A 58 -11.69 -3.92 -11.11
CA LYS A 58 -10.47 -4.67 -10.83
C LYS A 58 -9.28 -3.94 -11.46
N GLN A 59 -8.19 -3.75 -10.71
CA GLN A 59 -7.00 -3.06 -11.19
C GLN A 59 -5.72 -3.84 -10.91
N PRO A 60 -4.82 -3.98 -11.91
CA PRO A 60 -3.45 -4.42 -11.67
C PRO A 60 -2.67 -3.30 -10.96
N LEU A 61 -1.89 -3.69 -9.95
CA LEU A 61 -0.93 -2.84 -9.27
C LEU A 61 0.46 -3.41 -9.50
N ALA A 62 1.25 -2.75 -10.35
CA ALA A 62 2.70 -2.93 -10.34
C ALA A 62 3.26 -2.21 -9.11
N SER A 63 4.26 -2.77 -8.42
CA SER A 63 4.89 -2.11 -7.28
C SER A 63 5.37 -0.71 -7.69
N VAL A 64 4.70 0.32 -7.18
CA VAL A 64 5.21 1.69 -7.22
C VAL A 64 6.43 1.72 -6.29
N ARG A 65 7.55 2.23 -6.81
CA ARG A 65 8.83 2.41 -6.10
C ARG A 65 8.60 2.76 -4.62
N VAL A 66 8.90 1.83 -3.72
CA VAL A 66 8.81 2.05 -2.28
C VAL A 66 9.84 3.13 -1.92
N PRO A 67 9.43 4.32 -1.46
CA PRO A 67 10.40 5.28 -0.96
C PRO A 67 11.03 4.69 0.30
N THR A 68 12.36 4.60 0.32
CA THR A 68 13.13 4.22 1.50
C THR A 68 12.78 5.13 2.66
N ASN A 69 12.78 4.55 3.86
CA ASN A 69 12.43 5.13 5.16
C ASN A 69 13.17 6.47 5.42
N ARG A 70 12.68 7.58 4.86
CA ARG A 70 13.21 8.91 5.12
C ARG A 70 12.53 9.45 6.37
N LYS A 71 13.36 9.74 7.39
CA LYS A 71 12.96 10.54 8.54
C LYS A 71 12.28 11.81 8.04
N ILE A 72 11.03 12.00 8.43
CA ILE A 72 10.42 13.32 8.42
C ILE A 72 11.00 14.00 9.68
N ASN A 73 11.95 14.91 9.46
CA ASN A 73 12.48 15.78 10.52
C ASN A 73 11.38 16.73 11.01
#